data_AF-A0A1G5LAV3-F1
#
_entry.id   AF-A0A1G5LAV3-F1
#
_cell.length_a   1.000
_cell.length_b   1.000
_cell.length_c   1.000
_cell.angle_alpha   90.00
_cell.angle_beta   90.00
_cell.angle_gamma   90.00
#
_symmetry.space_group_name_H-M   'P 1'
#
loop_
_entity.id
_entity.type
_entity.pdbx_description
1 polymer ?
#
loop_
_entity_poly.entity_id
_entity_poly.type
_entity_poly.pdbx_seq_one_letter_code
_entity_poly.pdbx_strand_id
1 'polypeptide(L)' 'MNKHWKKYLFLFALIVPISVGTIFTLPYHHRYIAVALFPPLFWMLYYSWITLERKRDR' A
#
# COMPACT_ATOMS: atom_id res chain seq x y z
N MET A 1 -14.75 0.84 15.35
CA MET A 1 -13.93 1.26 14.19
C MET A 1 -14.18 0.29 13.04
N ASN A 2 -14.71 0.75 11.90
CA ASN A 2 -15.12 -0.11 10.78
C ASN A 2 -13.97 -1.05 10.33
N LYS A 3 -14.24 -2.33 10.07
CA LYS A 3 -13.25 -3.34 9.62
C LYS A 3 -12.39 -2.82 8.45
N HIS A 4 -12.98 -2.04 7.55
CA HIS A 4 -12.30 -1.40 6.43
C HIS A 4 -11.23 -0.37 6.87
N TRP A 5 -11.58 0.50 7.82
CA TRP A 5 -10.67 1.51 8.36
C TRP A 5 -9.48 0.89 9.08
N LYS A 6 -9.68 -0.21 9.82
CA LYS A 6 -8.57 -0.93 10.47
C LYS A 6 -7.57 -1.51 9.45
N LYS A 7 -8.06 -2.10 8.35
CA LYS A 7 -7.20 -2.64 7.28
C LYS A 7 -6.49 -1.55 6.50
N TYR A 8 -7.21 -0.48 6.18
CA TYR A 8 -6.64 0.67 5.51
C TYR A 8 -5.50 1.26 6.33
N LEU A 9 -5.72 1.51 7.64
CA LEU A 9 -4.68 2.03 8.54
C LEU A 9 -3.49 1.07 8.67
N PHE A 10 -3.73 -0.24 8.73
CA PHE A 10 -2.65 -1.23 8.78
C PHE A 10 -1.78 -1.23 7.52
N LEU A 11 -2.41 -1.28 6.33
CA LEU A 11 -1.69 -1.20 5.05
C LEU A 11 -0.99 0.15 4.90
N PHE A 12 -1.60 1.23 5.37
CA PHE A 12 -1.03 2.56 5.30
C PHE A 12 0.21 2.67 6.19
N ALA A 13 0.14 2.17 7.43
CA ALA A 13 1.27 2.11 8.35
C ALA A 13 2.42 1.24 7.82
N LEU A 14 2.15 0.29 6.92
CA LEU A 14 3.18 -0.51 6.24
C LEU A 14 3.77 0.21 5.01
N ILE A 15 2.91 0.78 4.16
CA ILE A 15 3.34 1.36 2.88
C ILE A 15 4.12 2.67 3.08
N VAL A 16 3.79 3.45 4.11
CA VAL A 16 4.44 4.74 4.41
C VAL A 16 5.92 4.58 4.72
N PRO A 17 6.36 3.76 5.69
CA PRO A 17 7.79 3.58 5.96
C PRO A 17 8.52 2.94 4.78
N ILE A 18 7.89 2.02 4.04
CA ILE A 18 8.48 1.42 2.83
C ILE A 18 8.71 2.49 1.76
N SER A 19 7.71 3.33 1.50
CA SER A 19 7.81 4.40 0.50
C SER A 19 8.83 5.46 0.90
N VAL A 20 8.87 5.86 2.18
CA VAL A 20 9.91 6.75 2.71
C VAL A 20 11.29 6.12 2.52
N GLY A 21 11.50 4.89 2.97
CA GLY A 21 12.78 4.19 2.81
C GLY A 21 13.22 4.11 1.34
N THR A 22 12.29 3.81 0.44
CA THR A 22 12.54 3.71 -0.99
C THR A 22 12.89 5.07 -1.61
N ILE A 23 12.22 6.15 -1.21
CA ILE A 23 12.52 7.51 -1.70
C ILE A 23 13.91 7.98 -1.25
N PHE A 24 14.31 7.65 -0.02
CA PHE A 24 15.63 8.02 0.50
C PHE A 24 16.78 7.19 -0.09
N THR A 25 16.52 5.93 -0.46
CA THR A 25 17.54 5.05 -1.07
C THR A 25 17.68 5.24 -2.59
N LEU A 26 16.62 5.66 -3.30
CA LEU A 26 16.70 5.85 -4.74
C LEU A 26 17.43 7.16 -5.14
N PRO A 27 18.19 7.12 -6.26
CA PRO A 27 18.74 8.31 -6.90
C PRO A 27 17.63 9.32 -7.23
N TYR A 28 17.91 10.62 -7.08
CA TYR A 28 16.92 11.69 -7.26
C TYR A 28 16.12 11.58 -8.55
N HIS A 29 16.79 11.21 -9.65
CA HIS A 29 16.18 11.05 -10.97
C HIS A 29 15.19 9.87 -11.07
N HIS A 30 15.15 8.95 -10.12
CA HIS A 30 14.19 7.83 -10.15
C HIS A 30 13.12 7.91 -9.05
N ARG A 31 13.20 8.91 -8.16
CA ARG A 31 12.22 9.09 -7.06
C ARG A 31 10.80 9.33 -7.57
N TYR A 32 10.63 9.98 -8.72
CA TYR A 32 9.30 10.20 -9.31
C TYR A 32 8.60 8.88 -9.67
N ILE A 33 9.36 7.86 -10.06
CA ILE A 33 8.83 6.53 -10.41
C ILE A 33 8.26 5.87 -9.15
N ALA A 34 8.99 5.94 -8.05
CA ALA A 34 8.54 5.43 -6.76
C ALA A 34 7.22 6.10 -6.34
N VAL A 35 7.16 7.44 -6.37
CA VAL A 35 5.94 8.19 -6.02
C VAL A 35 4.77 7.88 -6.95
N ALA A 36 5.01 7.63 -8.23
CA ALA A 36 3.97 7.23 -9.18
C ALA A 36 3.47 5.78 -8.97
N LEU A 37 4.34 4.87 -8.54
CA LEU A 37 4.01 3.44 -8.36
C LEU A 37 3.40 3.10 -7.00
N PHE A 38 3.78 3.79 -5.92
CA PHE A 38 3.29 3.46 -4.57
C PHE A 38 1.77 3.59 -4.41
N PRO A 39 1.09 4.65 -4.92
CA PRO A 39 -0.37 4.76 -4.84
C PRO A 39 -1.12 3.59 -5.50
N PRO A 40 -0.87 3.21 -6.77
CA PRO A 40 -1.55 2.07 -7.37
C PRO A 40 -1.19 0.74 -6.70
N LEU A 41 0.07 0.55 -6.25
CA LEU A 41 0.47 -0.64 -5.47
C LEU A 41 -0.33 -0.77 -4.18
N PHE A 42 -0.50 0.33 -3.44
CA PHE A 42 -1.31 0.35 -2.23
C PHE A 42 -2.76 -0.05 -2.52
N TRP A 43 -3.38 0.54 -3.54
CA TRP A 43 -4.75 0.21 -3.94
C TRP A 43 -4.89 -1.25 -4.37
N MET A 44 -3.95 -1.78 -5.16
CA MET A 44 -3.94 -3.19 -5.56
C MET A 44 -3.87 -4.13 -4.37
N LEU A 45 -2.99 -3.86 -3.40
CA LEU A 45 -2.88 -4.67 -2.17
C LEU A 45 -4.18 -4.59 -1.35
N TYR A 46 -4.75 -3.40 -1.19
CA TYR A 46 -5.98 -3.19 -0.45
C TYR A 46 -7.17 -3.96 -1.07
N TYR A 47 -7.38 -3.83 -2.39
CA TYR A 47 -8.47 -4.54 -3.06
C TYR A 47 -8.24 -6.05 -3.17
N SER A 48 -6.99 -6.48 -3.35
CA SER A 48 -6.64 -7.91 -3.34
C SER A 48 -6.97 -8.54 -1.99
N TRP A 49 -6.64 -7.85 -0.89
CA TRP A 49 -6.98 -8.31 0.46
C TRP A 49 -8.49 -8.44 0.67
N ILE A 50 -9.27 -7.44 0.24
CA ILE A 50 -10.74 -7.50 0.33
C ILE A 50 -11.30 -8.68 -0.47
N THR A 51 -10.77 -8.89 -1.68
CA THR A 51 -11.22 -9.96 -2.58
C THR A 51 -10.87 -11.33 -2.03
N LEU A 52 -9.68 -11.49 -1.44
CA LEU A 52 -9.26 -12.74 -0.78
C LEU A 52 -10.12 -13.05 0.44
N GLU A 53 -10.44 -12.07 1.27
CA GLU A 53 -11.36 -12.29 2.40
C GLU A 53 -12.75 -12.72 1.92
N ARG A 54 -13.29 -12.10 0.87
CA ARG A 54 -14.58 -12.52 0.29
C ARG A 54 -14.57 -13.96 -0.22
N LYS A 55 -13.42 -14.46 -0.67
CA LYS A 55 -13.26 -15.86 -1.08
C LYS A 55 -13.06 -16.81 0.11
N ARG A 56 -12.56 -16.31 1.25
CA ARG A 56 -12.32 -17.11 2.46
C ARG A 56 -13.58 -17.30 3.30
N ASP A 57 -14.49 -16.33 3.26
CA ASP A 57 -15.80 -16.40 3.94
C ASP A 57 -16.87 -17.15 3.10
N ARG A 58 -16.52 -17.62 1.89
CA ARG A 58 -17.39 -18.41 0.99
C ARG A 58 -16.93 -19.86 0.96
#